data_AF-A0A930Z3E6-F1
#
_entry.id   AF-A0A930Z3E6-F1
#
_cell.length_a   1.000
_cell.length_b   1.000
_cell.length_c   1.000
_cell.angle_alpha   90.00
_cell.angle_beta   90.00
_cell.angle_gamma   90.00
#
_symmetry.space_group_name_H-M   'P 1'
#
loop_
_entity.id
_entity.type
_entity.pdbx_description
1 polymer ?
#
loop_
_entity_poly.entity_id
_entity_poly.type
_entity_poly.pdbx_seq_one_letter_code
_entity_poly.pdbx_strand_id
1 'polypeptide(L)'
;MDSPTIQRLRSEWQALGTAPPSRAACHRLAESEPVVAALEVGDLAELIAALSLSSGRLSRHEAAAVITAMLRSADVDALIPRAIIQALIPGVLALSRRIAFAGGPWCDLDAFYADAISALWELTMSWSGANRPSAVGDLLSAVRTRLRTLQASEHRHRCRQASTPDALDTLPASIGRTGEDLLAAAIADATGHRLNVADAAILYATRVLGMSLGEVADLAGIPAHNLRRRRRNAIDRLVA
;
A
#
# COMPACT_ATOMS: atom_id res chain seq x y z
N MET A 1 11.67 -14.26 12.48
CA MET A 1 11.36 -15.44 11.63
C MET A 1 10.72 -14.92 10.37
N ASP A 2 11.23 -15.31 9.21
CA ASP A 2 10.58 -15.01 7.93
C ASP A 2 9.27 -15.82 7.84
N SER A 3 8.20 -15.24 7.29
CA SER A 3 6.94 -15.96 7.15
C SER A 3 7.03 -17.00 6.02
N PRO A 4 6.23 -18.08 6.07
CA PRO A 4 6.18 -19.12 5.03
C PRO A 4 6.05 -18.56 3.61
N THR A 5 5.21 -17.54 3.41
CA THR A 5 5.04 -16.85 2.12
C THR A 5 6.35 -16.22 1.64
N ILE A 6 7.04 -15.47 2.51
CA ILE A 6 8.32 -14.83 2.16
C ILE A 6 9.41 -15.86 1.91
N GLN A 7 9.45 -16.93 2.71
CA GLN A 7 10.41 -18.02 2.52
C GLN A 7 10.21 -18.71 1.17
N ARG A 8 8.96 -19.03 0.82
CA ARG A 8 8.63 -19.64 -0.47
C ARG A 8 9.04 -18.76 -1.64
N LEU A 9 8.75 -17.46 -1.60
CA LEU A 9 9.16 -16.52 -2.64
C LEU A 9 10.68 -16.45 -2.79
N ARG A 10 11.43 -16.49 -1.68
CA ARG A 10 12.91 -16.50 -1.74
C ARG A 10 13.44 -17.81 -2.31
N SER A 11 12.90 -18.95 -1.90
CA SER A 11 13.30 -20.26 -2.42
C SER A 11 13.00 -20.41 -3.91
N GLU A 12 11.81 -20.00 -4.36
CA GLU A 12 11.47 -20.00 -5.79
C GLU A 12 12.38 -19.04 -6.57
N TRP A 13 12.71 -17.89 -6.01
CA TRP A 13 13.61 -16.92 -6.64
C TRP A 13 15.03 -17.45 -6.82
N GLN A 14 15.55 -18.27 -5.89
CA GLN A 14 16.88 -18.86 -6.04
C GLN A 14 16.99 -19.72 -7.32
N ALA A 15 15.93 -20.44 -7.66
CA ALA A 15 15.86 -21.22 -8.90
C ALA A 15 15.62 -20.33 -10.12
N LEU A 16 14.70 -19.38 -10.05
CA LEU A 16 14.30 -18.57 -11.20
C LEU A 16 15.34 -17.49 -11.57
N GLY A 17 15.91 -16.80 -10.59
CA GLY A 17 16.77 -15.64 -10.79
C GLY A 17 18.14 -15.94 -11.40
N THR A 18 18.56 -17.21 -11.40
CA THR A 18 19.83 -17.68 -12.00
C THR A 18 19.61 -18.56 -13.25
N ALA A 19 18.35 -18.84 -13.59
CA ALA A 19 18.01 -19.68 -14.73
C ALA A 19 18.33 -18.98 -16.07
N PRO A 20 18.55 -19.73 -17.17
CA PRO A 20 18.82 -19.15 -18.48
C PRO A 20 17.78 -18.08 -18.95
N PRO A 21 16.47 -18.24 -18.70
CA PRO A 21 15.49 -17.20 -18.99
C PRO A 21 15.75 -15.89 -18.25
N SER A 22 16.28 -15.94 -17.02
CA SER A 22 16.63 -14.74 -16.25
C SER A 22 17.78 -13.98 -16.88
N ARG A 23 18.77 -14.65 -17.46
CA ARG A 23 19.87 -13.99 -18.19
C ARG A 23 19.33 -13.26 -19.41
N ALA A 24 18.46 -13.92 -20.17
CA ALA A 24 17.84 -13.33 -21.34
C ALA A 24 16.96 -12.12 -20.99
N ALA A 25 16.18 -12.21 -19.91
CA ALA A 25 15.39 -11.09 -19.39
C ALA A 25 16.27 -9.92 -18.93
N CYS A 26 17.37 -10.22 -18.22
CA CYS A 26 18.34 -9.20 -17.79
C CYS A 26 18.99 -8.49 -18.98
N HIS A 27 19.38 -9.23 -20.02
CA HIS A 27 19.94 -8.66 -21.25
C HIS A 27 18.95 -7.73 -21.95
N ARG A 28 17.70 -8.18 -22.17
CA ARG A 28 16.66 -7.34 -22.78
C ARG A 28 16.36 -6.07 -21.98
N LEU A 29 16.37 -6.19 -20.64
CA LEU A 29 16.22 -5.04 -19.77
C LEU A 29 17.39 -4.07 -19.90
N ALA A 30 18.63 -4.57 -19.93
CA ALA A 30 19.83 -3.75 -20.12
C ALA A 30 19.86 -3.04 -21.49
N GLU A 31 19.38 -3.69 -22.55
CA GLU A 31 19.20 -3.06 -23.87
C GLU A 31 18.20 -1.89 -23.84
N SER A 32 17.18 -2.00 -22.99
CA SER A 32 16.11 -1.00 -22.86
C SER A 32 16.44 0.12 -21.88
N GLU A 33 17.24 -0.18 -20.85
CA GLU A 33 17.50 0.71 -19.71
C GLU A 33 19.00 0.88 -19.44
N PRO A 34 19.61 2.02 -19.84
CA PRO A 34 21.05 2.25 -19.69
C PRO A 34 21.55 2.16 -18.25
N VAL A 35 20.72 2.52 -17.27
CA VAL A 35 21.06 2.43 -15.84
C VAL A 35 21.24 0.97 -15.38
N VAL A 36 20.56 0.03 -16.02
CA VAL A 36 20.71 -1.41 -15.75
C VAL A 36 21.95 -1.93 -16.46
N ALA A 37 22.19 -1.51 -17.71
CA ALA A 37 23.39 -1.89 -18.47
C ALA A 37 24.69 -1.51 -17.74
N ALA A 38 24.73 -0.32 -17.11
CA ALA A 38 25.88 0.17 -16.36
C ALA A 38 26.26 -0.69 -15.14
N LEU A 39 25.37 -1.58 -14.68
CA LEU A 39 25.65 -2.47 -13.55
C LEU A 39 26.46 -3.72 -13.95
N GLU A 40 26.55 -4.01 -15.25
CA GLU A 40 27.29 -5.15 -15.82
C GLU A 40 26.93 -6.50 -15.16
N VAL A 41 25.64 -6.69 -14.88
CA VAL A 41 25.10 -7.90 -14.23
C VAL A 41 24.68 -8.95 -15.27
N GLY A 42 24.95 -10.22 -14.97
CA GLY A 42 24.70 -11.33 -15.90
C GLY A 42 23.29 -11.91 -15.85
N ASP A 43 22.59 -11.77 -14.71
CA ASP A 43 21.21 -12.23 -14.52
C ASP A 43 20.44 -11.36 -13.52
N LEU A 44 19.14 -11.66 -13.33
CA LEU A 44 18.28 -10.88 -12.45
C LEU A 44 18.62 -11.15 -10.96
N ALA A 45 19.19 -12.30 -10.61
CA ALA A 45 19.64 -12.53 -9.24
C ALA A 45 20.81 -11.62 -8.87
N GLU A 46 21.80 -11.47 -9.76
CA GLU A 46 22.91 -10.52 -9.62
C GLU A 46 22.41 -9.07 -9.58
N LEU A 47 21.43 -8.72 -10.43
CA LEU A 47 20.79 -7.40 -10.40
C LEU A 47 20.20 -7.11 -9.01
N ILE A 48 19.42 -8.03 -8.45
CA ILE A 48 18.82 -7.86 -7.13
C ILE A 48 19.87 -7.83 -6.02
N ALA A 49 20.90 -8.66 -6.12
CA ALA A 49 22.02 -8.64 -5.18
C ALA A 49 22.71 -7.26 -5.18
N ALA A 50 22.88 -6.65 -6.36
CA ALA A 50 23.43 -5.29 -6.48
C ALA A 50 22.53 -4.23 -5.83
N LEU A 51 21.20 -4.37 -5.94
CA LEU A 51 20.22 -3.47 -5.31
C LEU A 51 20.16 -3.57 -3.79
N SER A 52 20.65 -4.66 -3.21
CA SER A 52 20.66 -4.82 -1.76
C SER A 52 21.59 -3.79 -1.11
N LEU A 53 21.10 -3.08 -0.08
CA LEU A 53 21.92 -2.12 0.67
C LEU A 53 23.18 -2.75 1.31
N SER A 54 23.14 -4.07 1.55
CA SER A 54 24.29 -4.82 2.07
C SER A 54 25.40 -5.04 1.03
N SER A 55 25.14 -4.82 -0.25
CA SER A 55 26.13 -4.97 -1.31
C SER A 55 27.16 -3.83 -1.32
N GLY A 56 26.77 -2.66 -0.80
CA GLY A 56 27.56 -1.43 -0.88
C GLY A 56 27.79 -0.91 -2.31
N ARG A 57 27.23 -1.57 -3.34
CA ARG A 57 27.47 -1.22 -4.75
C ARG A 57 26.69 0.01 -5.20
N LEU A 58 25.52 0.25 -4.62
CA LEU A 58 24.62 1.34 -4.98
C LEU A 58 24.16 2.10 -3.74
N SER A 59 24.07 3.43 -3.86
CA SER A 59 23.32 4.25 -2.93
C SER A 59 21.82 3.94 -3.01
N ARG A 60 21.06 4.35 -1.98
CA ARG A 60 19.59 4.19 -1.99
C ARG A 60 18.94 4.87 -3.19
N HIS A 61 19.49 6.02 -3.62
CA HIS A 61 18.94 6.77 -4.75
C HIS A 61 19.19 6.04 -6.07
N GLU A 62 20.39 5.49 -6.27
CA GLU A 62 20.72 4.71 -7.47
C GLU A 62 19.91 3.41 -7.52
N ALA A 63 19.78 2.69 -6.39
CA ALA A 63 18.94 1.50 -6.32
C ALA A 63 17.46 1.81 -6.64
N ALA A 64 16.96 2.96 -6.17
CA ALA A 64 15.61 3.41 -6.53
C ALA A 64 15.48 3.76 -8.02
N ALA A 65 16.50 4.39 -8.62
CA ALA A 65 16.51 4.69 -10.05
C ALA A 65 16.51 3.41 -10.91
N VAL A 66 17.24 2.38 -10.49
CA VAL A 66 17.23 1.07 -11.15
C VAL A 66 15.85 0.41 -11.03
N ILE A 67 15.21 0.42 -9.86
CA ILE A 67 13.84 -0.13 -9.73
C ILE A 67 12.83 0.67 -10.56
N THR A 68 12.98 1.99 -10.66
CA THR A 68 12.19 2.83 -11.56
C THR A 68 12.35 2.41 -13.02
N ALA A 69 13.59 2.15 -13.46
CA ALA A 69 13.88 1.66 -14.81
C ALA A 69 13.29 0.25 -15.03
N MET A 70 13.43 -0.65 -14.06
CA MET A 70 12.80 -1.99 -14.11
C MET A 70 11.28 -1.88 -14.28
N LEU A 71 10.62 -0.98 -13.55
CA LEU A 71 9.17 -0.80 -13.66
C LEU A 71 8.75 -0.21 -15.01
N ARG A 72 9.53 0.76 -15.53
CA ARG A 72 9.28 1.37 -16.84
C ARG A 72 9.40 0.34 -17.97
N SER A 73 10.33 -0.59 -17.85
CA SER A 73 10.56 -1.65 -18.84
C SER A 73 10.02 -3.02 -18.40
N ALA A 74 9.05 -3.05 -17.48
CA ALA A 74 8.53 -4.29 -16.93
C ALA A 74 7.74 -5.16 -17.94
N ASP A 75 7.23 -4.57 -19.04
CA ASP A 75 6.54 -5.30 -20.11
C ASP A 75 7.49 -6.06 -21.05
N VAL A 76 8.80 -5.84 -20.94
CA VAL A 76 9.82 -6.49 -21.78
C VAL A 76 9.93 -7.99 -21.50
N ASP A 77 9.70 -8.41 -20.25
CA ASP A 77 9.73 -9.81 -19.85
C ASP A 77 8.94 -10.06 -18.55
N ALA A 78 8.20 -11.17 -18.50
CA ALA A 78 7.39 -11.56 -17.34
C ALA A 78 8.20 -11.77 -16.04
N LEU A 79 9.52 -12.01 -16.13
CA LEU A 79 10.40 -12.13 -14.97
C LEU A 79 10.78 -10.78 -14.34
N ILE A 80 10.67 -9.67 -15.06
CA ILE A 80 11.06 -8.34 -14.53
C ILE A 80 10.15 -7.93 -13.37
N PRO A 81 8.81 -7.99 -13.48
CA PRO A 81 7.92 -7.75 -12.34
C PRO A 81 8.19 -8.65 -11.14
N ARG A 82 8.53 -9.93 -11.40
CA ARG A 82 8.88 -10.88 -10.34
C ARG A 82 10.18 -10.49 -9.62
N ALA A 83 11.14 -9.94 -10.36
CA ALA A 83 12.38 -9.39 -9.82
C ALA A 83 12.13 -8.12 -8.98
N ILE A 84 11.24 -7.23 -9.43
CA ILE A 84 10.83 -6.03 -8.68
C ILE A 84 10.26 -6.44 -7.31
N ILE A 85 9.33 -7.40 -7.27
CA ILE A 85 8.78 -7.91 -6.01
C ILE A 85 9.90 -8.37 -5.09
N GLN A 86 10.83 -9.16 -5.62
CA GLN A 86 11.92 -9.72 -4.85
C GLN A 86 12.83 -8.64 -4.26
N ALA A 87 13.15 -7.60 -5.05
CA ALA A 87 13.92 -6.44 -4.59
C ALA A 87 13.19 -5.64 -3.50
N LEU A 88 11.85 -5.64 -3.52
CA LEU A 88 11.01 -4.90 -2.56
C LEU A 88 10.60 -5.70 -1.32
N ILE A 89 10.91 -7.00 -1.21
CA ILE A 89 10.64 -7.81 -0.01
C ILE A 89 11.12 -7.12 1.28
N PRO A 90 12.36 -6.57 1.37
CA PRO A 90 12.80 -5.88 2.59
C PRO A 90 11.91 -4.68 2.95
N GLY A 91 11.38 -3.97 1.95
CA GLY A 91 10.43 -2.87 2.13
C GLY A 91 9.09 -3.36 2.67
N VAL A 92 8.56 -4.47 2.13
CA VAL A 92 7.33 -5.13 2.61
C VAL A 92 7.50 -5.63 4.04
N LEU A 93 8.63 -6.27 4.38
CA LEU A 93 8.95 -6.68 5.74
C LEU A 93 9.00 -5.48 6.70
N ALA A 94 9.44 -4.32 6.24
CA ALA A 94 9.43 -3.10 7.06
C ALA A 94 8.02 -2.54 7.30
N LEU A 95 7.03 -2.86 6.45
CA LEU A 95 5.64 -2.41 6.64
C LEU A 95 4.97 -3.05 7.87
N SER A 96 5.28 -4.31 8.18
CA SER A 96 4.70 -4.97 9.36
C SER A 96 5.09 -4.30 10.68
N ARG A 97 6.23 -3.61 10.71
CA ARG A 97 6.65 -2.79 11.87
C ARG A 97 5.88 -1.48 12.01
N ARG A 98 5.20 -1.04 10.94
CA ARG A 98 4.51 0.26 10.86
C ARG A 98 2.98 0.15 10.85
N ILE A 99 2.45 -1.05 10.64
CA ILE A 99 1.02 -1.35 10.62
C ILE A 99 0.76 -2.32 11.77
N ALA A 100 -0.02 -1.89 12.75
CA ALA A 100 -0.49 -2.81 13.78
C ALA A 100 -1.42 -3.83 13.14
N PHE A 101 -1.02 -5.10 13.10
CA PHE A 101 -1.86 -6.21 12.63
C PHE A 101 -3.10 -6.39 13.52
N ALA A 102 -3.02 -5.98 14.79
CA ALA A 102 -4.12 -5.98 15.73
C ALA A 102 -5.29 -5.13 15.18
N GLY A 103 -6.42 -5.78 14.92
CA GLY A 103 -7.63 -5.15 14.37
C GLY A 103 -7.74 -5.13 12.85
N GLY A 104 -6.79 -5.74 12.11
CA GLY A 104 -6.94 -6.03 10.68
C GLY A 104 -7.63 -7.36 10.39
N PRO A 105 -7.85 -7.69 9.10
CA PRO A 105 -8.45 -8.97 8.69
C PRO A 105 -7.50 -10.17 8.84
N TRP A 106 -6.22 -9.92 9.08
CA TRP A 106 -5.20 -10.96 9.13
C TRP A 106 -5.22 -11.72 10.46
N CYS A 107 -5.28 -13.05 10.38
CA CYS A 107 -5.18 -13.94 11.52
C CYS A 107 -3.75 -14.06 12.07
N ASP A 108 -2.74 -13.87 11.21
CA ASP A 108 -1.33 -13.91 11.57
C ASP A 108 -0.48 -13.00 10.65
N LEU A 109 0.84 -13.03 10.87
CA LEU A 109 1.79 -12.24 10.09
C LEU A 109 1.98 -12.78 8.66
N ASP A 110 1.75 -14.07 8.42
CA ASP A 110 1.89 -14.66 7.09
C ASP A 110 0.74 -14.20 6.17
N ALA A 111 -0.50 -14.19 6.68
CA ALA A 111 -1.66 -13.63 5.99
C ALA A 111 -1.47 -12.15 5.64
N PHE A 112 -0.85 -11.37 6.54
CA PHE A 112 -0.49 -9.98 6.25
C PHE A 112 0.50 -9.89 5.09
N TYR A 113 1.55 -10.72 5.07
CA TYR A 113 2.52 -10.70 3.97
C TYR A 113 1.94 -11.22 2.66
N ALA A 114 1.05 -12.22 2.69
CA ALA A 114 0.35 -12.70 1.51
C ALA A 114 -0.46 -11.58 0.83
N ASP A 115 -1.22 -10.80 1.59
CA ASP A 115 -1.96 -9.64 1.07
C ASP A 115 -1.03 -8.52 0.60
N ALA A 116 0.06 -8.27 1.33
CA ALA A 116 1.02 -7.23 0.96
C ALA A 116 1.73 -7.56 -0.37
N ILE A 117 2.11 -8.83 -0.57
CA ILE A 117 2.73 -9.30 -1.81
C ILE A 117 1.70 -9.30 -2.95
N SER A 118 0.46 -9.73 -2.69
CA SER A 118 -0.61 -9.71 -3.70
C SER A 118 -0.89 -8.27 -4.17
N ALA A 119 -1.01 -7.33 -3.23
CA ALA A 119 -1.13 -5.90 -3.54
C ALA A 119 0.07 -5.38 -4.34
N LEU A 120 1.29 -5.76 -3.96
CA LEU A 120 2.50 -5.33 -4.67
C LEU A 120 2.55 -5.89 -6.09
N TRP A 121 2.17 -7.15 -6.31
CA TRP A 121 2.09 -7.76 -7.64
C TRP A 121 1.08 -7.02 -8.53
N GLU A 122 -0.14 -6.82 -8.05
CA GLU A 122 -1.17 -6.10 -8.81
C GLU A 122 -0.74 -4.68 -9.16
N LEU A 123 -0.11 -3.96 -8.23
CA LEU A 123 0.41 -2.62 -8.47
C LEU A 123 1.54 -2.64 -9.51
N THR A 124 2.49 -3.56 -9.38
CA THR A 124 3.62 -3.70 -10.32
C THR A 124 3.11 -4.00 -11.73
N MET A 125 2.13 -4.91 -11.87
CA MET A 125 1.48 -5.20 -13.15
C MET A 125 0.76 -3.97 -13.71
N SER A 126 -0.06 -3.30 -12.90
CA SER A 126 -0.85 -2.15 -13.35
C SER A 126 0.00 -0.93 -13.74
N TRP A 127 1.22 -0.86 -13.21
CA TRP A 127 2.15 0.25 -13.39
C TRP A 127 3.31 -0.09 -14.32
N SER A 128 3.30 -1.29 -14.89
CA SER A 128 4.24 -1.69 -15.93
C SER A 128 4.18 -0.71 -17.10
N GLY A 129 5.35 -0.34 -17.64
CA GLY A 129 5.42 0.66 -18.72
C GLY A 129 5.31 2.12 -18.25
N ALA A 130 4.90 2.38 -17.01
CA ALA A 130 4.68 3.74 -16.52
C ALA A 130 6.00 4.41 -16.06
N ASN A 131 6.23 5.65 -16.50
CA ASN A 131 7.37 6.43 -16.03
C ASN A 131 7.05 7.11 -14.69
N ARG A 132 7.59 6.58 -13.59
CA ARG A 132 7.44 7.13 -12.23
C ARG A 132 8.79 7.44 -11.59
N PRO A 133 9.14 8.72 -11.33
CA PRO A 133 10.42 9.10 -10.76
C PRO A 133 10.75 8.46 -9.41
N SER A 134 9.72 8.17 -8.59
CA SER A 134 9.86 7.61 -7.23
C SER A 134 9.15 6.25 -7.09
N ALA A 135 9.33 5.35 -8.08
CA ALA A 135 8.60 4.09 -8.17
C ALA A 135 8.62 3.24 -6.88
N VAL A 136 9.78 3.11 -6.22
CA VAL A 136 9.91 2.34 -4.96
C VAL A 136 9.04 2.91 -3.86
N GLY A 137 9.13 4.22 -3.64
CA GLY A 137 8.38 4.92 -2.60
C GLY A 137 6.87 4.87 -2.87
N ASP A 138 6.49 5.06 -4.12
CA ASP A 138 5.10 5.06 -4.56
C ASP A 138 4.47 3.66 -4.44
N LEU A 139 5.18 2.60 -4.86
CA LEU A 139 4.73 1.22 -4.72
C LEU A 139 4.50 0.84 -3.26
N LEU A 140 5.50 1.06 -2.39
CA LEU A 140 5.38 0.72 -0.97
C LEU A 140 4.32 1.56 -0.26
N SER A 141 4.14 2.82 -0.66
CA SER A 141 3.08 3.68 -0.14
C SER A 141 1.69 3.22 -0.58
N ALA A 142 1.54 2.84 -1.86
CA ALA A 142 0.29 2.30 -2.38
C ALA A 142 -0.08 0.96 -1.73
N VAL A 143 0.88 0.05 -1.54
CA VAL A 143 0.68 -1.20 -0.79
C VAL A 143 0.22 -0.90 0.63
N ARG A 144 0.91 0.00 1.34
CA ARG A 144 0.51 0.41 2.70
C ARG A 144 -0.91 0.97 2.73
N THR A 145 -1.27 1.84 1.79
CA THR A 145 -2.62 2.41 1.70
C THR A 145 -3.66 1.31 1.54
N ARG A 146 -3.44 0.35 0.62
CA ARG A 146 -4.35 -0.77 0.40
C ARG A 146 -4.53 -1.64 1.65
N LEU A 147 -3.44 -1.98 2.33
CA LEU A 147 -3.50 -2.74 3.59
C LEU A 147 -4.29 -1.98 4.68
N ARG A 148 -4.10 -0.66 4.80
CA ARG A 148 -4.87 0.15 5.76
C ARG A 148 -6.34 0.25 5.40
N THR A 149 -6.68 0.32 4.13
CA THR A 149 -8.08 0.28 3.68
C THR A 149 -8.74 -1.04 4.05
N LEU A 150 -8.05 -2.17 3.85
CA LEU A 150 -8.52 -3.49 4.28
C LEU A 150 -8.71 -3.57 5.81
N GLN A 151 -7.78 -3.03 6.59
CA GLN A 151 -7.93 -2.95 8.04
C GLN A 151 -9.12 -2.09 8.46
N ALA A 152 -9.33 -0.94 7.80
CA ALA A 152 -10.42 -0.03 8.10
C ALA A 152 -11.80 -0.59 7.69
N SER A 153 -11.89 -1.32 6.57
CA SER A 153 -13.13 -2.01 6.17
C SER A 153 -13.48 -3.12 7.17
N GLU A 154 -12.51 -3.93 7.57
CA GLU A 154 -12.70 -5.01 8.52
C GLU A 154 -13.11 -4.49 9.91
N HIS A 155 -12.42 -3.46 10.41
CA HIS A 155 -12.77 -2.85 11.69
C HIS A 155 -14.22 -2.34 11.70
N ARG A 156 -14.67 -1.72 10.61
CA ARG A 156 -16.05 -1.27 10.46
C ARG A 156 -17.04 -2.42 10.38
N HIS A 157 -16.69 -3.49 9.68
CA HIS A 157 -17.52 -4.69 9.61
C HIS A 157 -17.77 -5.29 11.01
N ARG A 158 -16.70 -5.43 11.81
CA ARG A 158 -16.81 -5.92 13.20
C ARG A 158 -17.60 -4.97 14.10
N CYS A 159 -17.40 -3.66 13.98
CA CYS A 159 -18.17 -2.68 14.76
C CYS A 159 -19.67 -2.73 14.46
N ARG A 160 -20.06 -3.03 13.21
CA ARG A 160 -21.47 -3.25 12.84
C ARG A 160 -22.01 -4.53 13.45
N GLN A 161 -21.27 -5.64 13.37
CA GLN A 161 -21.69 -6.94 13.93
C GLN A 161 -21.78 -6.97 15.46
N ALA A 162 -20.94 -6.20 16.17
CA ALA A 162 -20.97 -6.11 17.63
C ALA A 162 -22.13 -5.24 18.16
N SER A 163 -22.80 -4.50 17.28
CA SER A 163 -24.07 -3.83 17.61
C SER A 163 -25.17 -4.88 17.52
N THR A 164 -25.94 -5.08 18.59
CA THR A 164 -27.10 -6.00 18.63
C THR A 164 -27.92 -5.89 17.33
N PRO A 165 -28.26 -6.99 16.64
CA PRO A 165 -28.92 -6.92 15.35
C PRO A 165 -30.27 -6.20 15.50
N ASP A 166 -30.39 -5.07 14.82
CA ASP A 166 -31.64 -4.33 14.71
C ASP A 166 -32.45 -4.92 13.55
N ALA A 167 -33.77 -4.84 13.61
CA ALA A 167 -34.71 -5.46 12.65
C ALA A 167 -34.55 -4.98 11.19
N LEU A 168 -33.63 -4.04 10.94
CA LEU A 168 -33.27 -3.49 9.63
C LEU A 168 -32.26 -4.36 8.84
N ASP A 169 -31.61 -5.34 9.47
CA ASP A 169 -30.64 -6.24 8.80
C ASP A 169 -31.28 -7.22 7.78
N THR A 170 -32.61 -7.22 7.66
CA THR A 170 -33.36 -7.98 6.64
C THR A 170 -33.51 -7.28 5.29
N LEU A 171 -32.95 -6.08 5.10
CA LEU A 171 -33.06 -5.36 3.83
C LEU A 171 -31.95 -5.76 2.85
N PRO A 172 -32.26 -6.20 1.62
CA PRO A 172 -31.27 -6.65 0.65
C PRO A 172 -30.33 -5.50 0.24
N ALA A 173 -29.05 -5.84 0.00
CA ALA A 173 -28.02 -4.91 -0.43
C ALA A 173 -28.38 -4.25 -1.78
N SER A 174 -28.78 -2.97 -1.72
CA SER A 174 -28.98 -2.12 -2.89
C SER A 174 -27.64 -1.83 -3.57
N ILE A 175 -27.58 -2.03 -4.89
CA ILE A 175 -26.50 -1.55 -5.77
C ILE A 175 -26.61 -0.02 -5.86
N GLY A 176 -26.07 0.67 -4.86
CA GLY A 176 -26.07 2.13 -4.76
C GLY A 176 -24.74 2.65 -4.21
N ARG A 177 -24.55 3.98 -4.27
CA ARG A 177 -23.39 4.70 -3.71
C ARG A 177 -22.93 4.07 -2.40
N THR A 178 -21.63 3.83 -2.27
CA THR A 178 -21.10 3.23 -1.04
C THR A 178 -21.45 4.11 0.16
N GLY A 179 -21.54 3.54 1.35
CA GLY A 179 -21.86 4.32 2.56
C GLY A 179 -20.87 5.47 2.81
N GLU A 180 -19.65 5.38 2.27
CA GLU A 180 -18.66 6.46 2.28
C GLU A 180 -19.00 7.59 1.31
N ASP A 181 -19.47 7.27 0.10
CA ASP A 181 -19.91 8.26 -0.88
C ASP A 181 -21.13 9.04 -0.38
N LEU A 182 -22.05 8.35 0.30
CA LEU A 182 -23.21 8.98 0.93
C LEU A 182 -22.79 9.86 2.11
N LEU A 183 -21.83 9.40 2.93
CA LEU A 183 -21.30 10.19 4.03
C LEU A 183 -20.49 11.40 3.55
N ALA A 184 -19.68 11.24 2.50
CA ALA A 184 -18.93 12.32 1.87
C ALA A 184 -19.87 13.37 1.29
N ALA A 185 -20.94 12.95 0.61
CA ALA A 185 -21.98 13.84 0.11
C ALA A 185 -22.70 14.57 1.25
N ALA A 186 -23.09 13.86 2.32
CA ALA A 186 -23.74 14.47 3.47
C ALA A 186 -22.84 15.47 4.22
N ILE A 187 -21.54 15.19 4.34
CA ILE A 187 -20.57 16.13 4.91
C ILE A 187 -20.42 17.36 4.00
N ALA A 188 -20.36 17.16 2.68
CA ALA A 188 -20.27 18.25 1.71
C ALA A 188 -21.52 19.16 1.78
N ASP A 189 -22.72 18.59 1.80
CA ASP A 189 -23.99 19.32 1.90
C ASP A 189 -24.12 20.07 3.25
N ALA A 190 -23.64 19.48 4.34
CA ALA A 190 -23.65 20.12 5.66
C ALA A 190 -22.60 21.23 5.81
N THR A 191 -21.60 21.28 4.93
CA THR A 191 -20.51 22.28 4.99
C THR A 191 -21.04 23.67 4.63
N GLY A 192 -20.71 24.67 5.44
CA GLY A 192 -21.17 26.05 5.30
C GLY A 192 -22.54 26.33 5.93
N HIS A 193 -23.30 25.30 6.31
CA HIS A 193 -24.61 25.44 6.97
C HIS A 193 -24.57 24.96 8.42
N ARG A 194 -24.41 23.64 8.63
CA ARG A 194 -24.38 23.00 9.96
C ARG A 194 -22.97 22.74 10.46
N LEU A 195 -22.02 22.63 9.54
CA LEU A 195 -20.60 22.43 9.81
C LEU A 195 -19.77 23.57 9.22
N ASN A 196 -18.80 24.07 9.99
CA ASN A 196 -17.74 24.88 9.40
C ASN A 196 -16.78 23.98 8.62
N VAL A 197 -16.03 24.59 7.70
CA VAL A 197 -15.12 23.90 6.77
C VAL A 197 -14.06 23.06 7.51
N ALA A 198 -13.55 23.55 8.64
CA ALA A 198 -12.55 22.83 9.42
C ALA A 198 -13.12 21.57 10.10
N ASP A 199 -14.34 21.66 10.64
CA ASP A 199 -15.03 20.54 11.28
C ASP A 199 -15.44 19.49 10.24
N ALA A 200 -15.92 19.93 9.07
CA ALA A 200 -16.20 19.06 7.93
C ALA A 200 -14.95 18.33 7.43
N ALA A 201 -13.81 19.03 7.31
CA ALA A 201 -12.54 18.42 6.92
C ALA A 201 -12.05 17.37 7.93
N ILE A 202 -12.23 17.60 9.24
CA ILE A 202 -11.91 16.63 10.29
C ILE A 202 -12.81 15.39 10.18
N LEU A 203 -14.11 15.57 9.92
CA LEU A 203 -15.03 14.45 9.73
C LEU A 203 -14.71 13.67 8.47
N TYR A 204 -14.43 14.35 7.36
CA TYR A 204 -14.02 13.73 6.11
C TYR A 204 -12.73 12.93 6.29
N ALA A 205 -11.68 13.53 6.86
CA ALA A 205 -10.41 12.87 7.10
C ALA A 205 -10.54 11.65 8.02
N THR A 206 -11.35 11.71 9.07
CA THR A 206 -11.43 10.62 10.06
C THR A 206 -12.48 9.56 9.76
N ARG A 207 -13.53 9.87 9.01
CA ARG A 207 -14.66 8.96 8.74
C ARG A 207 -14.77 8.50 7.30
N VAL A 208 -14.35 9.32 6.35
CA VAL A 208 -14.30 8.97 4.92
C VAL A 208 -12.91 8.44 4.57
N LEU A 209 -11.84 9.17 4.93
CA LEU A 209 -10.46 8.78 4.61
C LEU A 209 -9.81 7.83 5.65
N GLY A 210 -10.47 7.57 6.78
CA GLY A 210 -9.97 6.63 7.80
C GLY A 210 -8.69 7.06 8.52
N MET A 211 -8.33 8.35 8.48
CA MET A 211 -7.15 8.88 9.16
C MET A 211 -7.33 8.84 10.69
N SER A 212 -6.26 8.52 11.41
CA SER A 212 -6.26 8.63 12.88
C SER A 212 -6.21 10.10 13.31
N LEU A 213 -6.67 10.38 14.53
CA LEU A 213 -6.63 11.75 15.07
C LEU A 213 -5.20 12.26 15.30
N GLY A 214 -4.21 11.37 15.42
CA GLY A 214 -2.79 11.75 15.44
C GLY A 214 -2.32 12.21 14.05
N GLU A 215 -2.69 11.49 13.00
CA GLU A 215 -2.35 11.86 11.62
C GLU A 215 -3.04 13.17 11.19
N VAL A 216 -4.29 13.38 11.62
CA VAL A 216 -4.98 14.66 11.39
C VAL A 216 -4.36 15.78 12.24
N ALA A 217 -3.87 15.48 13.45
CA ALA A 217 -3.15 16.44 14.29
C ALA A 217 -1.85 16.91 13.64
N ASP A 218 -1.06 15.97 13.13
CA ASP A 218 0.21 16.25 12.46
C ASP A 218 -0.02 17.01 11.14
N LEU A 219 -1.06 16.65 10.38
CA LEU A 219 -1.43 17.32 9.13
C LEU A 219 -1.97 18.74 9.36
N ALA A 220 -2.74 18.95 10.43
CA ALA A 220 -3.38 20.23 10.73
C ALA A 220 -2.54 21.14 11.65
N GLY A 221 -1.45 20.64 12.23
CA GLY A 221 -0.66 21.33 13.25
C GLY A 221 -1.42 21.58 14.56
N ILE A 222 -2.43 20.76 14.89
CA ILE A 222 -3.30 20.93 16.07
C ILE A 222 -3.14 19.75 17.02
N PRO A 223 -3.03 19.95 18.35
CA PRO A 223 -2.94 18.85 19.30
C PRO A 223 -4.11 17.86 19.23
N ALA A 224 -3.81 16.56 19.22
CA ALA A 224 -4.80 15.49 19.03
C ALA A 224 -5.95 15.47 20.07
N HIS A 225 -5.71 15.98 21.28
CA HIS A 225 -6.75 16.08 22.31
C HIS A 225 -7.84 17.12 21.96
N ASN A 226 -7.47 18.22 21.31
CA ASN A 226 -8.42 19.24 20.84
C ASN A 226 -9.25 18.72 19.66
N LEU A 227 -8.64 17.93 18.77
CA LEU A 227 -9.34 17.29 17.66
C LEU A 227 -10.35 16.24 18.12
N ARG A 228 -10.11 15.51 19.22
CA ARG A 228 -11.08 14.58 19.82
C ARG A 228 -12.37 15.28 20.22
N ARG A 229 -12.26 16.41 20.94
CA ARG A 229 -13.43 17.20 21.37
C ARG A 229 -14.15 17.82 20.18
N ARG A 230 -13.37 18.38 19.24
CA ARG A 230 -13.90 19.05 18.04
C ARG A 230 -14.64 18.09 17.11
N ARG A 231 -14.09 16.89 16.90
CA ARG A 231 -14.75 15.82 16.14
C ARG A 231 -16.06 15.39 16.80
N ARG A 232 -16.11 15.26 18.12
CA ARG A 232 -17.35 14.88 18.83
C ARG A 232 -18.45 15.92 18.59
N ASN A 233 -18.15 17.19 18.82
CA ASN A 233 -19.10 18.29 18.59
C ASN A 233 -19.54 18.40 17.12
N ALA A 234 -18.65 18.11 16.17
CA ALA A 234 -18.98 18.08 14.75
C ALA A 234 -19.94 16.94 14.39
N ILE A 235 -19.77 15.76 15.01
CA ILE A 235 -20.72 14.64 14.86
C ILE A 235 -22.09 15.05 15.41
N ASP A 236 -22.13 15.63 16.61
CA ASP A 236 -23.40 16.04 17.24
C ASP A 236 -24.17 17.05 16.37
N ARG A 237 -23.46 17.96 15.70
CA ARG A 237 -24.05 18.96 14.78
C ARG A 237 -24.49 18.39 13.42
N LEU A 238 -23.91 17.28 12.99
CA LEU A 238 -24.30 16.61 11.74
C LEU A 238 -25.54 15.73 11.96
N VAL A 239 -25.79 15.27 13.19
CA VAL A 239 -26.89 14.38 13.55
C VAL A 239 -28.13 15.14 14.09
N ALA A 240 -27.95 16.35 14.61
CA ALA A 240 -29.03 17.28 14.95
C ALA A 240 -29.55 18.03 13.71
#